data_AF-A0A7K3LK42-F1
#
_entry.id   AF-A0A7K3LK42-F1
#
_cell.length_a   1.000
_cell.length_b   1.000
_cell.length_c   1.000
_cell.angle_alpha   90.00
_cell.angle_beta   90.00
_cell.angle_gamma   90.00
#
_symmetry.space_group_name_H-M   'P 1'
#
loop_
_entity.id
_entity.type
_entity.pdbx_description
1 polymer ?
#
loop_
_entity_poly.entity_id
_entity_poly.type
_entity_poly.pdbx_seq_one_letter_code
_entity_poly.pdbx_strand_id
1 'polypeptide(L)'
;MTPSRKVRYLLRFVALVYVGLLLIVPVSLILWRSFAPGFGQFFAYISTPAAISALQLSLLVVAIVVPLNVIFGIPTALVLARNRFRGKGALQAIIDLPFAVSPVIVGV
;
A
#
# COMPACT_ATOMS: atom_id res chain seq x y z
N MET A 1 16.28 -12.85 -32.99
CA MET A 1 15.06 -13.69 -33.08
C MET A 1 13.95 -13.02 -32.26
N THR A 2 13.08 -12.23 -32.89
CA THR A 2 11.93 -11.61 -32.21
C THR A 2 10.89 -12.70 -31.95
N PRO A 3 10.48 -12.96 -30.69
CA PRO A 3 9.53 -14.01 -30.40
C PRO A 3 8.19 -13.73 -31.09
N SER A 4 7.57 -14.77 -31.65
CA SER A 4 6.24 -14.71 -32.27
C SER A 4 5.24 -14.06 -31.32
N ARG A 5 4.31 -13.24 -31.84
CA ARG A 5 3.31 -12.52 -31.04
C ARG A 5 2.59 -13.44 -30.05
N LYS A 6 2.31 -14.69 -30.45
CA LYS A 6 1.69 -15.74 -29.60
C LYS A 6 2.54 -16.10 -28.38
N VAL A 7 3.86 -16.26 -28.55
CA VAL A 7 4.79 -16.59 -27.46
C VAL A 7 4.90 -15.44 -26.46
N ARG A 8 4.91 -14.18 -26.94
CA ARG A 8 4.90 -13.00 -26.06
C ARG A 8 3.63 -12.93 -25.19
N TYR A 9 2.46 -13.22 -25.75
CA TYR A 9 1.21 -13.25 -24.97
C TYR A 9 1.18 -14.41 -23.98
N LEU A 10 1.69 -15.58 -24.36
CA LEU A 10 1.79 -16.73 -23.46
C LEU A 10 2.71 -16.42 -22.26
N LEU A 11 3.90 -15.86 -22.51
CA LEU A 11 4.84 -15.48 -21.44
C LEU A 11 4.24 -14.44 -20.50
N ARG A 12 3.53 -13.44 -21.03
CA ARG A 12 2.82 -12.44 -20.20
C ARG A 12 1.72 -13.08 -19.37
N PHE A 13 0.94 -13.98 -19.96
CA PHE A 13 -0.13 -14.69 -19.26
C PHE A 13 0.44 -15.53 -18.11
N VAL A 14 1.48 -16.33 -18.36
CA VAL A 14 2.15 -17.14 -17.34
C VAL A 14 2.72 -16.25 -16.23
N ALA A 15 3.38 -15.14 -16.57
CA ALA A 15 3.92 -14.21 -15.57
C ALA A 15 2.82 -13.59 -14.70
N LEU A 16 1.70 -13.16 -15.30
CA LEU A 16 0.57 -12.59 -14.58
C LEU A 16 -0.11 -13.63 -13.69
N VAL A 17 -0.30 -14.87 -14.18
CA VAL A 17 -0.85 -15.97 -13.39
C VAL A 17 0.07 -16.32 -12.22
N TYR A 18 1.38 -16.35 -12.44
CA TYR A 18 2.36 -16.63 -11.39
C TYR A 18 2.34 -15.57 -10.28
N VAL A 19 2.41 -14.28 -10.65
CA VAL A 19 2.30 -13.17 -9.67
C VAL A 19 0.93 -13.18 -8.99
N GLY A 20 -0.13 -13.44 -9.75
CA GLY A 20 -1.49 -13.57 -9.23
C GLY A 20 -1.61 -14.67 -8.19
N LEU A 21 -1.06 -15.86 -8.47
CA LEU A 21 -1.05 -16.99 -7.53
C LEU A 21 -0.24 -16.66 -6.27
N LEU A 22 0.95 -16.05 -6.42
CA LEU A 22 1.77 -15.64 -5.29
C LEU A 22 1.07 -14.66 -4.34
N LEU A 23 0.18 -13.81 -4.86
CA LEU A 23 -0.59 -12.86 -4.05
C LEU A 23 -1.89 -13.47 -3.52
N ILE A 24 -2.66 -14.12 -4.38
CA ILE A 24 -4.01 -14.60 -4.04
C ILE A 24 -3.94 -15.76 -3.05
N VAL A 25 -3.05 -16.73 -3.24
CA VAL A 25 -2.96 -17.92 -2.37
C VAL A 25 -2.76 -17.55 -0.90
N PRO A 26 -1.76 -16.75 -0.49
CA PRO A 26 -1.57 -16.42 0.93
C PRO A 26 -2.72 -15.58 1.49
N VAL A 27 -3.25 -14.62 0.71
CA VAL A 27 -4.39 -13.80 1.14
C VAL A 27 -5.62 -14.67 1.38
N SER A 28 -5.92 -15.59 0.46
CA SER A 28 -7.02 -16.55 0.60
C SER A 28 -6.83 -17.48 1.80
N LEU A 29 -5.61 -17.94 2.07
CA LEU A 29 -5.32 -18.75 3.25
C LEU A 29 -5.52 -17.99 4.55
N ILE A 30 -5.11 -16.72 4.61
CA ILE A 30 -5.33 -15.87 5.78
C ILE A 30 -6.84 -15.69 6.01
N LEU A 31 -7.59 -15.33 4.97
CA LEU A 31 -9.05 -15.20 5.06
C LEU A 31 -9.70 -16.51 5.51
N TRP A 32 -9.34 -17.64 4.89
CA TRP A 32 -9.87 -18.94 5.28
C TRP A 32 -9.60 -19.23 6.75
N ARG A 33 -8.36 -19.02 7.24
CA ARG A 33 -8.00 -19.25 8.65
C ARG A 33 -8.76 -18.32 9.59
N SER A 34 -8.96 -17.06 9.21
CA SER A 34 -9.73 -16.10 10.01
C SER A 34 -11.21 -16.47 10.15
N PHE A 35 -11.80 -17.11 9.13
CA PHE A 35 -13.20 -17.55 9.15
C PHE A 35 -13.41 -19.03 9.54
N ALA A 36 -12.34 -19.83 9.59
CA ALA A 36 -12.39 -21.25 9.97
C ALA A 36 -13.07 -21.56 11.32
N PRO A 37 -12.89 -20.77 12.40
CA PRO A 37 -13.61 -21.01 13.67
C PRO A 37 -15.08 -20.57 13.65
N GLY A 38 -15.60 -20.07 12.52
CA GLY A 38 -16.98 -19.63 12.33
C GLY A 38 -17.17 -18.12 12.49
N PHE A 39 -18.24 -17.58 11.88
CA PHE A 39 -18.54 -16.14 11.88
C PHE A 39 -18.75 -15.57 13.29
N GLY A 40 -19.24 -16.36 14.24
CA GLY A 40 -19.41 -15.92 15.63
C GLY A 40 -18.08 -15.59 16.33
N GLN A 41 -17.03 -16.39 16.10
CA GLN A 41 -15.68 -16.12 16.63
C GLN A 41 -15.04 -14.91 15.95
N PHE A 42 -15.26 -14.73 14.65
CA PHE A 42 -14.80 -13.53 13.95
C PHE A 42 -15.37 -12.24 14.56
N PHE A 43 -16.68 -12.20 14.85
CA PHE A 43 -17.30 -11.07 15.56
C PHE A 43 -16.71 -10.92 16.97
N ALA A 44 -16.49 -12.02 17.71
CA ALA A 44 -15.86 -11.95 19.02
C ALA A 44 -14.48 -11.30 18.99
N TYR A 45 -13.65 -11.59 17.97
CA TYR A 45 -12.33 -10.97 17.82
C TYR A 45 -12.39 -9.46 17.54
N ILE A 46 -13.32 -9.02 16.68
CA ILE A 46 -13.46 -7.61 16.32
C ILE A 46 -14.16 -6.79 17.42
N SER A 47 -15.05 -7.42 18.18
CA SER A 47 -15.75 -6.77 19.30
C SER A 47 -14.91 -6.67 20.58
N THR A 48 -13.66 -7.14 20.58
CA THR A 48 -12.77 -6.92 21.73
C THR A 48 -12.51 -5.42 21.92
N PRO A 49 -12.42 -4.91 23.17
CA PRO A 49 -12.15 -3.50 23.43
C PRO A 49 -10.88 -3.00 22.73
N ALA A 50 -9.83 -3.83 22.72
CA ALA A 50 -8.58 -3.51 22.05
C ALA A 50 -8.73 -3.36 20.52
N ALA A 51 -9.47 -4.27 19.87
CA ALA A 51 -9.71 -4.19 18.42
C ALA A 51 -10.52 -2.94 18.05
N ILE A 52 -11.55 -2.62 18.82
CA ILE A 52 -12.36 -1.41 18.60
C ILE A 52 -11.50 -0.15 18.76
N SER A 53 -10.72 -0.06 19.84
CA SER A 53 -9.82 1.09 20.05
C SER A 53 -8.78 1.23 18.94
N ALA A 54 -8.21 0.13 18.45
CA ALA A 54 -7.27 0.14 17.33
C ALA A 54 -7.93 0.62 16.03
N LEU A 55 -9.16 0.19 15.75
CA LEU A 55 -9.93 0.63 14.59
C LEU A 55 -10.30 2.12 14.68
N GLN A 56 -10.76 2.58 15.84
CA GLN A 56 -11.07 4.00 16.07
C GLN A 56 -9.84 4.89 15.91
N LEU A 57 -8.70 4.48 16.48
CA LEU A 57 -7.44 5.20 16.33
C LEU A 57 -7.01 5.26 14.86
N SER A 58 -7.10 4.15 14.14
CA SER A 58 -6.78 4.09 12.71
C SER A 58 -7.68 5.02 11.90
N LEU A 59 -8.99 5.02 12.17
CA LEU A 59 -9.95 5.91 11.51
C LEU A 59 -9.68 7.39 11.81
N LEU A 60 -9.35 7.73 13.06
CA LEU A 60 -8.99 9.09 13.45
C LEU A 60 -7.71 9.55 12.73
N VAL A 61 -6.69 8.69 12.69
CA VAL A 61 -5.45 8.97 11.97
C VAL A 61 -5.73 9.20 10.48
N VAL A 62 -6.51 8.32 9.83
CA VAL A 62 -6.89 8.48 8.42
C VAL A 62 -7.66 9.79 8.20
N ALA A 63 -8.62 10.10 9.07
CA ALA A 63 -9.43 11.31 8.98
C ALA A 63 -8.62 12.61 9.05
N ILE A 64 -7.48 12.60 9.77
CA ILE A 64 -6.58 13.75 9.87
C ILE A 64 -5.54 13.75 8.75
N VAL A 65 -4.86 12.62 8.54
CA VAL A 65 -3.71 12.52 7.64
C VAL A 65 -4.12 12.66 6.17
N VAL A 66 -5.28 12.12 5.76
CA VAL A 66 -5.71 12.21 4.36
C VAL A 66 -5.97 13.66 3.92
N PRO A 67 -6.78 14.47 4.63
CA PRO A 67 -6.96 15.88 4.28
C PRO A 67 -5.65 16.68 4.27
N LEU A 68 -4.77 16.45 5.25
CA LEU A 68 -3.46 17.11 5.29
C LEU A 68 -2.62 16.74 4.06
N ASN A 69 -2.55 15.46 3.70
CA ASN A 69 -1.85 15.02 2.49
C ASN A 69 -2.45 15.60 1.20
N VAL A 70 -3.77 15.79 1.15
CA VAL A 70 -4.43 16.42 0.01
C VAL A 70 -4.06 17.91 -0.07
N ILE A 71 -4.16 18.64 1.05
CA ILE A 71 -3.90 20.08 1.12
C ILE A 71 -2.42 20.41 0.83
N PHE A 72 -1.47 19.63 1.35
CA PHE A 72 -0.05 19.90 1.18
C PHE A 72 0.57 19.13 0.00
N GLY A 73 0.12 17.90 -0.23
CA GLY A 73 0.69 17.02 -1.26
C GLY A 73 0.31 17.44 -2.67
N ILE A 74 -0.96 17.81 -2.92
CA ILE A 74 -1.39 18.19 -4.28
C ILE A 74 -0.68 19.45 -4.79
N PRO A 75 -0.62 20.57 -4.03
CA PRO A 75 0.11 21.75 -4.49
C PRO A 75 1.60 21.48 -4.70
N THR A 76 2.23 20.74 -3.78
CA THR A 76 3.63 20.34 -3.90
C THR A 76 3.88 19.53 -5.17
N ALA A 77 3.03 18.55 -5.45
CA ALA A 77 3.11 17.73 -6.65
C ALA A 77 2.91 18.57 -7.93
N LEU A 78 1.98 19.52 -7.92
CA LEU A 78 1.75 20.41 -9.08
C LEU A 78 2.95 21.33 -9.34
N VAL A 79 3.53 21.92 -8.30
CA VAL A 79 4.72 22.76 -8.41
C VAL A 79 5.90 21.93 -8.92
N LEU A 80 6.09 20.72 -8.39
CA LEU A 80 7.17 19.84 -8.79
C LEU A 80 6.99 19.32 -10.23
N ALA A 81 5.76 19.04 -10.66
CA ALA A 81 5.50 18.55 -12.01
C ALA A 81 5.63 19.66 -13.08
N ARG A 82 5.15 20.88 -12.78
CA ARG A 82 5.03 21.96 -13.78
C ARG A 82 6.20 22.95 -13.79
N ASN A 83 6.87 23.19 -12.66
CA ASN A 83 7.93 24.20 -12.57
C ASN A 83 9.34 23.56 -12.57
N ARG A 84 10.31 24.29 -13.14
CA ARG A 84 11.74 23.98 -13.05
C ARG A 84 12.45 25.13 -12.33
N PHE A 85 12.71 24.96 -11.03
CA PHE A 85 13.37 25.95 -10.18
C PHE A 85 14.68 25.37 -9.61
N ARG A 86 15.64 26.24 -9.24
CA ARG A 86 17.01 25.85 -8.83
C ARG A 86 17.08 25.00 -7.55
N GLY A 87 16.05 25.01 -6.70
CA GLY A 87 15.96 24.20 -5.47
C GLY A 87 15.15 22.90 -5.59
N LYS A 88 14.70 22.54 -6.80
CA LYS A 88 13.77 21.43 -7.03
C LYS A 88 14.30 20.06 -6.58
N GLY A 89 15.59 19.80 -6.81
CA GLY A 89 16.22 18.53 -6.46
C GLY A 89 16.27 18.27 -4.96
N ALA A 90 16.52 19.31 -4.16
CA ALA A 90 16.54 19.20 -2.69
C ALA A 90 15.14 18.88 -2.15
N LEU A 91 14.11 19.58 -2.63
CA LEU A 91 12.72 19.31 -2.23
C LEU A 91 12.29 17.89 -2.61
N GLN A 92 12.62 17.44 -3.82
CA GLN A 92 12.32 16.09 -4.26
C GLN A 92 13.03 15.03 -3.40
N ALA A 93 14.32 15.24 -3.07
CA ALA A 93 15.05 14.34 -2.20
C ALA A 93 14.43 14.23 -0.80
N ILE A 94 13.95 15.33 -0.21
CA ILE A 94 13.27 15.32 1.09
C ILE A 94 11.96 14.51 1.03
N ILE A 95 11.21 14.65 -0.06
CA ILE A 95 9.93 13.93 -0.26
C ILE A 95 10.17 12.43 -0.50
N ASP A 96 11.24 12.08 -1.23
CA ASP A 96 11.57 10.69 -1.56
C ASP A 96 12.34 9.97 -0.44
N LEU A 97 12.97 10.73 0.48
CA LEU A 97 13.71 10.22 1.62
C LEU A 97 12.97 9.16 2.45
N PRO A 98 11.71 9.35 2.89
CA PRO A 98 11.00 8.33 3.66
C PRO A 98 10.85 6.99 2.93
N PHE A 99 10.89 6.97 1.59
CA PHE A 99 10.87 5.73 0.81
C PHE A 99 12.26 5.10 0.68
N ALA A 100 13.32 5.89 0.76
CA ALA A 100 14.70 5.43 0.73
C ALA A 100 15.18 4.90 2.10
N VAL A 101 14.62 5.41 3.20
CA VAL A 101 14.97 5.00 4.56
C VAL A 101 14.13 3.80 4.97
N SER A 102 14.78 2.73 5.43
CA SER A 102 14.09 1.53 5.93
C SER A 102 13.22 1.89 7.15
N PRO A 103 11.96 1.44 7.22
CA PRO A 103 11.08 1.67 8.37
C PRO A 103 11.69 1.24 9.70
N VAL A 104 12.57 0.23 9.68
CA VAL A 104 13.29 -0.27 10.87
C VAL A 104 14.18 0.81 11.49
N ILE A 105 14.73 1.73 10.69
CA ILE A 105 15.64 2.80 11.16
C ILE A 105 14.85 4.00 11.68
N VAL A 106 13.64 4.22 11.17
CA VAL A 106 12.77 5.35 11.58
C VAL A 106 12.00 5.04 12.87
N GLY A 107 11.82 3.75 13.18
CA GLY A 107 11.01 3.28 14.30
C GLY A 107 11.74 3.08 15.64
N VAL A 108 13.07 3.28 15.69
CA VAL A 108 13.90 3.25 16.92
C VAL A 108 14.45 4.64 17.21
#